data_AF-I7MGW1-F1
#
_entry.id   AF-I7MGW1-F1
#
_cell.length_a   1.000
_cell.length_b   1.000
_cell.length_c   1.000
_cell.angle_alpha   90.00
_cell.angle_beta   90.00
_cell.angle_gamma   90.00
#
_symmetry.space_group_name_H-M   'P 1'
#
loop_
_entity.id
_entity.type
_entity.pdbx_description
1 polymer ?
#
loop_
_entity_poly.entity_id
_entity_poly.type
_entity_poly.pdbx_seq_one_letter_code
_entity_poly.pdbx_strand_id
1 'polypeptide(L)'
;MQNNYFAAAPKYQEDSSNQQTNTEEQQIGKKAVFYYKMVAKTLGQYLSIYDGKTEYKMGVVMHQPAKPDHQGGFYVYDSLDQAIFADVPLKKDGLYFAPRTVIKCACWGDKIEYPNGKIAFEYLCPVQDMGMPKGYLATKAAMKEAYQLYSEKLKLKQGAGPKSLKKPTWKN
;
A
#
# COMPACT_ATOMS: atom_id res chain seq x y z
N MET A 1 86.00 9.51 0.26
CA MET A 1 84.60 10.00 0.38
C MET A 1 83.74 8.81 0.73
N GLN A 2 83.11 8.83 1.91
CA GLN A 2 82.49 7.66 2.55
C GLN A 2 81.08 7.40 2.02
N ASN A 3 80.78 6.13 1.78
CA ASN A 3 79.47 5.58 1.45
C ASN A 3 78.55 5.65 2.67
N ASN A 4 77.36 6.24 2.51
CA ASN A 4 76.26 6.10 3.47
C ASN A 4 75.15 5.26 2.86
N TYR A 5 75.08 4.02 3.33
CA TYR A 5 73.93 3.13 3.22
C TYR A 5 72.88 3.57 4.25
N PHE A 6 71.68 3.93 3.80
CA PHE A 6 70.48 3.90 4.65
C PHE A 6 69.45 2.98 4.02
N ALA A 7 69.25 1.85 4.70
CA ALA A 7 68.27 0.84 4.37
C ALA A 7 66.85 1.38 4.59
N ALA A 8 65.97 1.09 3.63
CA ALA A 8 64.57 1.42 3.66
C ALA A 8 63.83 0.62 4.74
N ALA A 9 63.01 1.31 5.54
CA ALA A 9 62.05 0.67 6.44
C ALA A 9 60.79 0.24 5.64
N PRO A 10 60.31 -1.00 5.78
CA PRO A 10 59.06 -1.43 5.17
C PRO A 10 57.88 -0.72 5.84
N LYS A 11 57.06 -0.04 5.03
CA LYS A 11 55.78 0.52 5.48
C LYS A 11 54.81 -0.64 5.74
N TYR A 12 54.40 -0.79 6.99
CA TYR A 12 53.33 -1.68 7.43
C TYR A 12 52.05 -1.37 6.66
N GLN A 13 51.47 -2.38 6.01
CA GLN A 13 50.09 -2.36 5.53
C GLN A 13 49.18 -2.63 6.74
N GLU A 14 48.31 -1.69 7.08
CA GLU A 14 47.26 -1.91 8.07
C GLU A 14 46.15 -2.75 7.45
N ASP A 15 46.06 -4.00 7.90
CA ASP A 15 44.97 -4.93 7.61
C ASP A 15 43.63 -4.34 8.05
N SER A 16 42.87 -3.84 7.07
CA SER A 16 41.50 -3.32 7.25
C SER A 16 40.49 -4.47 7.28
N SER A 17 40.67 -5.43 8.18
CA SER A 17 39.81 -6.62 8.30
C SER A 17 39.37 -6.91 9.73
N ASN A 18 38.54 -6.02 10.30
CA ASN A 18 37.54 -6.44 11.29
C ASN A 18 36.60 -5.28 11.63
N GLN A 19 35.47 -5.20 10.92
CA GLN A 19 34.27 -4.63 11.51
C GLN A 19 33.23 -5.74 11.54
N GLN A 20 33.25 -6.44 12.66
CA GLN A 20 32.26 -7.40 13.11
C GLN A 20 30.86 -6.79 13.06
N THR A 21 30.07 -7.26 12.10
CA THR A 21 28.78 -7.95 12.35
C THR A 21 28.17 -7.68 13.72
N ASN A 22 27.48 -6.56 13.88
CA ASN A 22 26.64 -6.26 15.05
C ASN A 22 25.41 -5.43 14.61
N THR A 23 24.62 -5.96 13.67
CA THR A 23 23.42 -5.24 13.17
C THR A 23 22.16 -6.09 13.06
N GLU A 24 22.13 -7.30 13.64
CA GLU A 24 20.97 -8.19 13.51
C GLU A 24 20.17 -8.42 14.81
N GLU A 25 20.71 -8.09 15.99
CA GLU A 25 20.02 -8.42 17.27
C GLU A 25 19.25 -7.26 17.95
N GLN A 26 19.22 -6.05 17.38
CA GLN A 26 18.45 -4.92 17.94
C GLN A 26 17.12 -4.64 17.22
N GLN A 27 16.25 -5.66 17.06
CA GLN A 27 14.90 -5.45 16.52
C GLN A 27 13.75 -5.98 17.39
N ILE A 28 13.98 -6.27 18.68
CA ILE A 28 12.89 -6.65 19.59
C ILE A 28 12.40 -5.39 20.33
N GLY A 29 11.47 -4.66 19.71
CA GLY A 29 10.80 -3.53 20.38
C GLY A 29 10.29 -2.40 19.50
N LYS A 30 10.48 -2.43 18.17
CA LYS A 30 9.87 -1.41 17.31
C LYS A 30 8.35 -1.58 17.32
N LYS A 31 7.66 -0.65 18.00
CA LYS A 31 6.21 -0.47 17.92
C LYS A 31 5.82 -0.44 16.44
N ALA A 32 4.93 -1.34 16.04
CA ALA A 32 4.42 -1.35 14.67
C ALA A 32 3.82 0.02 14.34
N VAL A 33 4.34 0.67 13.30
CA VAL A 33 3.81 1.95 12.81
C VAL A 33 2.72 1.61 11.79
N PHE A 34 1.55 2.20 11.99
CA PHE A 34 0.38 1.96 11.17
C PHE A 34 0.01 3.19 10.35
N TYR A 35 -0.39 2.94 9.11
CA TYR A 35 -0.82 3.94 8.15
C TYR A 35 -2.20 3.59 7.59
N TYR A 36 -2.80 4.51 6.86
CA TYR A 36 -4.16 4.40 6.37
C TYR A 36 -4.21 4.50 4.86
N LYS A 37 -5.03 3.67 4.24
CA LYS A 37 -5.24 3.69 2.80
C LYS A 37 -6.73 3.65 2.48
N MET A 38 -7.19 4.61 1.68
CA MET A 38 -8.53 4.54 1.11
C MET A 38 -8.54 3.59 -0.10
N VAL A 39 -9.49 2.68 -0.10
CA VAL A 39 -9.67 1.64 -1.12
C VAL A 39 -11.14 1.54 -1.51
N ALA A 40 -11.41 0.97 -2.69
CA ALA A 40 -12.75 0.57 -3.08
C ALA A 40 -13.10 -0.75 -2.38
N LYS A 41 -14.25 -0.82 -1.72
CA LYS A 41 -14.77 -2.05 -1.13
C LYS A 41 -15.93 -2.57 -1.96
N THR A 42 -15.67 -3.60 -2.75
CA THR A 42 -16.69 -4.26 -3.56
C THR A 42 -16.73 -5.73 -3.19
N LEU A 43 -17.86 -6.20 -2.66
CA LEU A 43 -18.13 -7.63 -2.51
C LEU A 43 -17.18 -8.34 -1.54
N GLY A 44 -16.72 -7.60 -0.52
CA GLY A 44 -15.70 -8.07 0.42
C GLY A 44 -14.27 -7.99 -0.10
N GLN A 45 -14.06 -7.56 -1.35
CA GLN A 45 -12.74 -7.28 -1.90
C GLN A 45 -12.35 -5.82 -1.66
N TYR A 46 -11.07 -5.59 -1.41
CA TYR A 46 -10.47 -4.27 -1.22
C TYR A 46 -9.60 -3.97 -2.43
N LEU A 47 -10.02 -3.07 -3.29
CA LEU A 47 -9.35 -2.77 -4.56
C LEU A 47 -8.78 -1.36 -4.57
N SER A 48 -7.66 -1.16 -5.26
CA SER A 48 -7.13 0.17 -5.55
C SER A 48 -8.17 1.00 -6.29
N ILE A 49 -8.48 2.19 -5.76
CA ILE A 49 -9.38 3.14 -6.42
C ILE A 49 -8.74 3.64 -7.72
N TYR A 50 -7.41 3.78 -7.75
CA TYR A 50 -6.70 4.36 -8.88
C TYR A 50 -6.67 3.44 -10.11
N ASP A 51 -6.35 2.16 -9.93
CA ASP A 51 -6.16 1.22 -11.06
C ASP A 51 -7.26 0.16 -11.20
N GLY A 52 -8.11 -0.03 -10.18
CA GLY A 52 -9.19 -1.01 -10.16
C GLY A 52 -8.79 -2.49 -10.22
N LYS A 53 -7.49 -2.80 -10.16
CA LYS A 53 -6.90 -4.13 -10.38
C LYS A 53 -6.16 -4.64 -9.15
N THR A 54 -5.43 -3.77 -8.45
CA THR A 54 -4.63 -4.14 -7.27
C THR A 54 -5.55 -4.49 -6.10
N GLU A 55 -5.47 -5.72 -5.60
CA GLU A 55 -6.28 -6.20 -4.47
C GLU A 55 -5.46 -6.24 -3.17
N TYR A 56 -6.02 -5.64 -2.12
CA TYR A 56 -5.46 -5.58 -0.77
C TYR A 56 -6.12 -6.66 0.11
N LYS A 57 -5.48 -7.83 0.20
CA LYS A 57 -5.98 -8.93 1.04
C LYS A 57 -5.54 -8.71 2.49
N MET A 58 -6.48 -8.82 3.43
CA MET A 58 -6.18 -8.70 4.86
C MET A 58 -5.18 -9.77 5.31
N GLY A 59 -4.16 -9.35 6.06
CA GLY A 59 -3.07 -10.21 6.55
C GLY A 59 -2.05 -10.62 5.49
N VAL A 60 -2.22 -10.23 4.23
CA VAL A 60 -1.29 -10.58 3.15
C VAL A 60 -0.30 -9.45 2.93
N VAL A 61 0.98 -9.77 3.06
CA VAL A 61 2.07 -8.85 2.76
C VAL A 61 2.17 -8.63 1.25
N MET A 62 2.25 -7.37 0.87
CA MET A 62 2.47 -6.92 -0.51
C MET A 62 3.84 -6.25 -0.60
N HIS A 63 4.49 -6.40 -1.76
CA HIS A 63 5.80 -5.82 -2.04
C HIS A 63 5.80 -5.08 -3.37
N GLN A 64 6.34 -3.86 -3.38
CA GLN A 64 6.62 -3.08 -4.57
C GLN A 64 7.69 -2.03 -4.22
N PRO A 65 8.83 -1.96 -4.91
CA PRO A 65 9.86 -0.97 -4.61
C PRO A 65 9.29 0.46 -4.60
N ALA A 66 9.55 1.21 -3.52
CA ALA A 66 9.21 2.62 -3.45
C ALA A 66 10.16 3.41 -4.35
N LYS A 67 9.61 4.22 -5.27
CA LYS A 67 10.40 5.00 -6.23
C LYS A 67 9.96 6.47 -6.21
N PRO A 68 10.89 7.41 -6.48
CA PRO A 68 10.55 8.81 -6.68
C PRO A 68 9.49 9.02 -7.77
N ASP A 69 8.92 10.23 -7.81
CA ASP A 69 8.00 10.67 -8.88
C ASP A 69 6.76 9.78 -9.08
N HIS A 70 6.28 9.19 -7.98
CA HIS A 70 5.11 8.30 -7.97
C HIS A 70 5.25 7.05 -8.87
N GLN A 71 6.47 6.53 -9.02
CA GLN A 71 6.74 5.37 -9.90
C GLN A 71 6.74 4.01 -9.19
N GLY A 72 6.37 3.94 -7.92
CA GLY A 72 6.38 2.69 -7.17
C GLY A 72 5.91 2.84 -5.73
N GLY A 73 5.93 1.71 -5.02
CA GLY A 73 5.47 1.59 -3.65
C GLY A 73 3.95 1.66 -3.48
N PHE A 74 3.52 1.35 -2.26
CA PHE A 74 2.13 1.44 -1.86
C PHE A 74 1.86 2.77 -1.14
N TYR A 75 1.00 3.57 -1.75
CA TYR A 75 0.61 4.86 -1.18
C TYR A 75 -0.36 4.71 -0.01
N VAL A 76 -0.02 5.37 1.09
CA VAL A 76 -0.76 5.45 2.36
C VAL A 76 -0.69 6.88 2.90
N TYR A 77 -1.41 7.12 4.00
CA TYR A 77 -1.48 8.39 4.73
C TYR A 77 -1.26 8.16 6.21
N ASP A 78 -0.78 9.19 6.90
CA ASP A 78 -0.41 9.10 8.32
C ASP A 78 -1.63 9.15 9.25
N SER A 79 -2.73 9.75 8.78
CA SER A 79 -3.99 9.82 9.51
C SER A 79 -5.18 9.30 8.70
N LEU A 80 -6.23 8.92 9.43
CA LEU A 80 -7.51 8.51 8.85
C LEU A 80 -8.13 9.63 8.00
N ASP A 81 -8.09 10.87 8.50
CA ASP A 81 -8.64 12.04 7.81
C ASP A 81 -7.93 12.30 6.48
N GLN A 82 -6.60 12.26 6.47
CA GLN A 82 -5.83 12.40 5.23
C GLN A 82 -6.20 11.32 4.20
N ALA A 83 -6.42 10.08 4.64
CA ALA A 83 -6.86 9.01 3.75
C ALA A 83 -8.27 9.24 3.18
N ILE A 84 -9.21 9.73 4.00
CA ILE A 84 -10.61 9.98 3.59
C ILE A 84 -10.70 11.13 2.59
N PHE A 85 -9.95 12.20 2.83
CA PHE A 85 -9.95 13.42 2.00
C PHE A 85 -8.87 13.41 0.92
N ALA A 86 -8.17 12.29 0.76
CA ALA A 86 -7.17 12.12 -0.29
C ALA A 86 -7.76 12.39 -1.67
N ASP A 87 -7.11 13.28 -2.42
CA ASP A 87 -7.40 13.45 -3.83
C ASP A 87 -6.85 12.25 -4.62
N VAL A 88 -7.75 11.59 -5.36
CA VAL A 88 -7.41 10.45 -6.21
C VAL A 88 -7.64 10.89 -7.66
N PRO A 89 -6.57 11.09 -8.45
CA PRO A 89 -6.69 11.54 -9.83
C PRO A 89 -7.56 10.59 -10.64
N LEU A 90 -8.45 11.11 -11.49
CA LEU A 90 -9.32 10.32 -12.38
C LEU A 90 -8.51 9.51 -13.41
N LYS A 91 -8.87 8.24 -13.59
CA LYS A 91 -8.24 7.29 -14.53
C LYS A 91 -9.32 6.42 -15.17
N LYS A 92 -9.18 6.11 -16.46
CA LYS A 92 -10.18 5.34 -17.22
C LYS A 92 -10.58 4.01 -16.57
N ASP A 93 -9.62 3.30 -15.96
CA ASP A 93 -9.84 1.98 -15.35
C ASP A 93 -10.04 2.03 -13.82
N GLY A 94 -10.05 3.23 -13.21
CA GLY A 94 -10.17 3.37 -11.76
C GLY A 94 -11.62 3.23 -11.28
N LEU A 95 -11.77 2.99 -9.98
CA LEU A 95 -13.04 2.69 -9.31
C LEU A 95 -13.60 3.90 -8.56
N TYR A 96 -13.70 5.05 -9.22
CA TYR A 96 -14.09 6.33 -8.59
C TYR A 96 -15.51 6.32 -8.00
N PHE A 97 -16.42 5.58 -8.64
CA PHE A 97 -17.81 5.43 -8.23
C PHE A 97 -18.04 4.19 -7.35
N ALA A 98 -17.01 3.42 -7.01
CA ALA A 98 -17.19 2.29 -6.11
C ALA A 98 -17.37 2.76 -4.65
N PRO A 99 -18.12 2.02 -3.83
CA PRO A 99 -18.15 2.23 -2.39
C PRO A 99 -16.72 2.24 -1.83
N ARG A 100 -16.43 3.21 -0.97
CA ARG A 100 -15.09 3.39 -0.38
C ARG A 100 -15.05 2.82 1.03
N THR A 101 -13.86 2.46 1.48
CA THR A 101 -13.52 2.19 2.88
C THR A 101 -12.08 2.61 3.13
N VAL A 102 -11.72 2.83 4.39
CA VAL A 102 -10.32 2.97 4.77
C VAL A 102 -9.84 1.66 5.38
N ILE A 103 -8.66 1.22 4.97
CA ILE A 103 -7.95 0.10 5.59
C ILE A 103 -6.75 0.64 6.38
N LYS A 104 -6.48 0.02 7.53
CA LYS A 104 -5.28 0.23 8.31
C LYS A 104 -4.23 -0.76 7.86
N CYS A 105 -3.00 -0.30 7.71
CA CYS A 105 -1.90 -1.06 7.14
C CYS A 105 -0.67 -0.98 8.05
N ALA A 106 0.02 -2.10 8.26
CA ALA A 106 1.40 -2.09 8.72
C ALA A 106 2.31 -1.86 7.51
N CYS A 107 3.22 -0.90 7.58
CA CYS A 107 4.12 -0.57 6.48
C CYS A 107 5.58 -0.52 6.97
N TRP A 108 6.52 -0.96 6.13
CA TRP A 108 7.95 -0.98 6.43
C TRP A 108 8.78 -1.00 5.14
N GLY A 109 10.12 -1.00 5.30
CA GLY A 109 11.07 -0.90 4.19
C GLY A 109 11.31 0.54 3.77
N ASP A 110 11.71 0.74 2.51
CA ASP A 110 11.94 2.07 1.96
C ASP A 110 10.68 2.92 1.99
N LYS A 111 10.85 4.20 2.35
CA LYS A 111 9.78 5.18 2.56
C LYS A 111 10.08 6.45 1.78
N ILE A 112 9.08 6.94 1.05
CA ILE A 112 9.13 8.24 0.35
C ILE A 112 7.92 9.06 0.76
N GLU A 113 8.14 10.25 1.31
CA GLU A 113 7.09 11.22 1.61
C GLU A 113 6.97 12.23 0.48
N TYR A 114 5.74 12.58 0.12
CA TYR A 114 5.45 13.58 -0.90
C TYR A 114 4.86 14.85 -0.27
N PRO A 115 5.06 16.04 -0.88
CA PRO A 115 4.56 17.32 -0.33
C PRO A 115 3.05 17.40 -0.10
N ASN A 116 2.26 16.54 -0.76
CA ASN A 116 0.80 16.44 -0.60
C ASN A 116 0.37 15.54 0.57
N GLY A 117 1.30 15.12 1.43
CA GLY A 117 1.02 14.24 2.58
C GLY A 117 0.87 12.76 2.22
N LYS A 118 1.02 12.39 0.94
CA LYS A 118 1.06 10.99 0.52
C LYS A 118 2.40 10.38 0.93
N ILE A 119 2.38 9.13 1.36
CA ILE A 119 3.59 8.38 1.72
C ILE A 119 3.61 7.08 0.92
N ALA A 120 4.70 6.77 0.23
CA ALA A 120 4.91 5.46 -0.41
C ALA A 120 5.81 4.58 0.46
N PHE A 121 5.39 3.33 0.65
CA PHE A 121 6.21 2.30 1.30
C PHE A 121 6.48 1.13 0.36
N GLU A 122 7.63 0.50 0.55
CA GLU A 122 8.00 -0.71 -0.18
C GLU A 122 7.14 -1.92 0.20
N TYR A 123 6.92 -2.13 1.50
CA TYR A 123 6.09 -3.22 2.02
C TYR A 123 4.83 -2.68 2.68
N LEU A 124 3.72 -3.37 2.44
CA LEU A 124 2.42 -3.06 3.03
C LEU A 124 1.68 -4.34 3.38
N CYS A 125 1.13 -4.42 4.59
CA CYS A 125 0.22 -5.47 5.01
C CYS A 125 -1.09 -4.85 5.53
N PRO A 126 -2.23 -5.04 4.85
CA PRO A 126 -3.53 -4.62 5.37
C PRO A 126 -3.87 -5.42 6.62
N VAL A 127 -4.19 -4.76 7.74
CA VAL A 127 -4.45 -5.43 9.02
C VAL A 127 -5.87 -5.28 9.51
N GLN A 128 -6.58 -4.22 9.11
CA GLN A 128 -7.92 -3.93 9.61
C GLN A 128 -8.72 -3.10 8.60
N ASP A 129 -10.00 -3.41 8.46
CA ASP A 129 -10.97 -2.55 7.78
C ASP A 129 -11.59 -1.58 8.78
N MET A 130 -11.40 -0.28 8.54
CA MET A 130 -11.87 0.79 9.42
C MET A 130 -13.28 1.28 9.05
N GLY A 131 -13.80 0.87 7.88
CA GLY A 131 -15.02 1.43 7.34
C GLY A 131 -14.85 2.86 6.84
N MET A 132 -15.98 3.50 6.55
CA MET A 132 -16.06 4.96 6.37
C MET A 132 -16.78 5.57 7.58
N PRO A 133 -16.50 6.84 7.92
CA PRO A 133 -17.25 7.55 8.93
C PRO A 133 -18.74 7.56 8.62
N LYS A 134 -19.57 7.52 9.67
CA LYS A 134 -21.02 7.70 9.52
C LYS A 134 -21.30 9.05 8.87
N GLY A 135 -22.17 9.07 7.87
CA GLY A 135 -22.52 10.28 7.11
C GLY A 135 -21.63 10.52 5.88
N TYR A 136 -20.58 9.72 5.65
CA TYR A 136 -19.89 9.75 4.36
C TYR A 136 -20.81 9.24 3.26
N LEU A 137 -21.31 10.15 2.42
CA LEU A 137 -22.24 9.84 1.35
C LEU A 137 -21.50 9.24 0.15
N ALA A 138 -21.33 7.91 0.13
CA ALA A 138 -21.24 7.22 -1.15
C ALA A 138 -22.58 7.43 -1.86
N THR A 139 -22.59 8.07 -3.04
CA THR A 139 -23.86 8.42 -3.71
C THR A 139 -24.69 7.15 -3.98
N LYS A 140 -26.02 7.24 -3.91
CA LYS A 140 -26.90 6.08 -4.24
C LYS A 140 -26.62 5.53 -5.65
N ALA A 141 -26.21 6.41 -6.57
CA ALA A 141 -25.76 6.05 -7.91
C ALA A 141 -24.50 5.18 -7.87
N ALA A 142 -23.46 5.60 -7.13
CA ALA A 142 -22.23 4.85 -6.92
C ALA A 142 -22.49 3.43 -6.36
N MET A 143 -23.37 3.31 -5.36
CA MET A 143 -23.75 2.00 -4.81
C MET A 143 -24.48 1.11 -5.83
N LYS A 144 -25.39 1.68 -6.63
CA LYS A 144 -26.15 0.95 -7.65
C LYS A 144 -25.26 0.45 -8.79
N GLU A 145 -24.35 1.30 -9.26
CA GLU A 145 -23.41 1.00 -10.34
C GLU A 145 -22.43 -0.10 -9.94
N ALA A 146 -21.86 -0.02 -8.73
CA ALA A 146 -20.98 -1.06 -8.21
C ALA A 146 -21.68 -2.43 -8.10
N TYR A 147 -22.97 -2.45 -7.74
CA TYR A 147 -23.77 -3.68 -7.72
C TYR A 147 -24.02 -4.24 -9.13
N GLN A 148 -24.27 -3.39 -10.12
CA GLN A 148 -24.47 -3.82 -11.51
C GLN A 148 -23.22 -4.46 -12.09
N LEU A 149 -22.07 -3.78 -11.98
CA LEU A 149 -20.76 -4.29 -12.45
C LEU A 149 -20.41 -5.64 -11.80
N TYR A 150 -20.73 -5.81 -10.52
CA TYR A 150 -20.58 -7.11 -9.86
C TYR A 150 -21.42 -8.20 -10.51
N SER A 151 -22.72 -7.94 -10.70
CA SER A 151 -23.65 -8.92 -11.22
C SER A 151 -23.24 -9.43 -12.60
N GLU A 152 -22.61 -8.57 -13.41
CA GLU A 152 -22.05 -8.92 -14.71
C GLU A 152 -20.78 -9.76 -14.58
N LYS A 153 -19.84 -9.38 -13.70
CA LYS A 153 -18.64 -10.18 -13.42
C LYS A 153 -18.97 -11.57 -12.88
N LEU A 154 -19.99 -11.71 -12.04
CA LEU A 154 -20.48 -13.01 -11.58
C LEU A 154 -21.00 -13.87 -12.73
N LYS A 155 -21.83 -13.30 -13.61
CA LYS A 155 -22.35 -14.00 -14.79
C LYS A 155 -21.23 -14.48 -15.70
N LEU A 156 -20.20 -13.64 -15.90
CA LEU A 156 -19.01 -13.98 -16.69
C LEU A 156 -18.18 -15.09 -16.03
N LYS A 157 -17.94 -15.03 -14.71
CA LYS A 157 -17.18 -16.05 -13.98
C LYS A 157 -17.89 -17.40 -13.88
N GLN A 158 -19.23 -17.42 -13.89
CA GLN A 158 -20.00 -18.65 -13.73
C GLN A 158 -20.19 -19.45 -15.02
N GLY A 159 -19.75 -18.96 -16.18
CA GLY A 159 -19.78 -19.71 -17.45
C GLY A 159 -21.17 -20.20 -17.91
N ALA A 160 -22.26 -19.82 -17.24
CA ALA A 160 -23.57 -20.42 -17.41
C ALA A 160 -24.68 -19.40 -17.14
N GLY A 161 -25.75 -19.50 -17.95
CA GLY A 161 -26.90 -18.58 -17.97
C GLY A 161 -27.55 -18.33 -16.60
N PRO A 162 -28.18 -17.15 -16.42
CA PRO A 162 -28.52 -16.64 -15.10
C PRO A 162 -29.61 -17.46 -14.41
N LYS A 163 -29.30 -18.02 -13.23
CA LYS A 163 -30.32 -18.16 -12.17
C LYS A 163 -30.53 -16.77 -11.56
N SER A 164 -31.78 -16.31 -11.58
CA SER A 164 -32.16 -14.94 -11.20
C SER A 164 -31.79 -14.61 -9.75
N LEU A 165 -30.81 -13.72 -9.58
CA LEU A 165 -30.52 -13.08 -8.29
C LEU A 165 -31.67 -12.12 -7.96
N LYS A 166 -32.39 -12.38 -6.87
CA LYS A 166 -33.44 -11.49 -6.35
C LYS A 166 -32.83 -10.14 -5.98
N LYS A 167 -33.40 -9.04 -6.48
CA LYS A 167 -32.97 -7.67 -6.15
C LYS A 167 -33.18 -7.42 -4.63
N PRO A 168 -32.21 -6.84 -3.91
CA PRO A 168 -32.42 -6.43 -2.54
C PRO A 168 -33.42 -5.27 -2.49
N THR A 169 -34.42 -5.39 -1.62
CA THR A 169 -35.37 -4.32 -1.31
C THR A 169 -34.79 -3.45 -0.20
N TRP A 170 -34.58 -2.17 -0.50
CA TRP A 170 -34.17 -1.18 0.50
C TRP A 170 -35.43 -0.51 1.04
N LYS A 171 -35.71 -0.66 2.35
CA LYS A 171 -36.76 0.10 3.03
C LYS A 171 -36.23 1.51 3.32
N ASN A 172 -37.04 2.52 3.01
CA ASN A 172 -36.78 3.94 3.23
C ASN A 172 -36.65 4.27 4.71
#